data_AF-A0A7S3UHL6-F1
#
_entry.id   AF-A0A7S3UHL6-F1
#
_cell.length_a   1.000
_cell.length_b   1.000
_cell.length_c   1.000
_cell.angle_alpha   90.00
_cell.angle_beta   90.00
_cell.angle_gamma   90.00
#
_symmetry.space_group_name_H-M   'P 1'
#
loop_
_entity.id
_entity.type
_entity.pdbx_description
1 polymer ?
#
loop_
_entity_poly.entity_id
_entity_poly.type
_entity_poly.pdbx_seq_one_letter_code
_entity_poly.pdbx_strand_id
1 'polypeptide(L)'
;FHPVQGGKNQSGFEIVAGGSAKLSARDLPGHTNLKRRQDGQYSQMDMVGRDLRAELEARETKAKSKTVRKAPAMLMNDEPNPFPEDADDDPEVSSNSDDDDEDDEEEALKRELAKIKAEREEQLRKEEEARQAEEEKANRKL
;
A
#
# COMPACT_ATOMS: atom_id res chain seq x y z
N PHE A 1 -14.81 38.47 19.16
CA PHE A 1 -13.38 38.52 19.51
C PHE A 1 -12.57 38.10 18.28
N HIS A 2 -11.57 38.89 17.89
CA HIS A 2 -10.68 38.55 16.76
C HIS A 2 -9.28 38.22 17.29
N PRO A 3 -8.63 37.16 16.77
CA PRO A 3 -7.28 36.78 17.18
C PRO A 3 -6.23 37.75 16.62
N VAL A 4 -5.08 37.84 17.31
CA VAL A 4 -3.94 38.61 16.84
C VAL A 4 -3.32 37.92 15.63
N GLN A 5 -3.10 38.67 14.55
CA GLN A 5 -2.41 38.19 13.36
C GLN A 5 -0.90 38.35 13.54
N GLY A 6 -0.14 37.27 13.32
CA GLY A 6 1.33 37.27 13.34
C GLY A 6 1.96 37.99 12.14
N GLY A 7 3.29 38.17 12.17
CA GLY A 7 4.07 38.65 11.01
C GLY A 7 4.42 40.14 10.97
N LYS A 8 3.96 40.93 11.94
CA LYS A 8 4.32 42.37 12.05
C LYS A 8 5.59 42.63 12.86
N ASN A 9 5.79 41.93 13.99
CA ASN A 9 6.96 42.12 14.86
C ASN A 9 7.80 40.83 15.00
N GLN A 10 9.03 41.00 15.53
CA GLN A 10 10.18 40.07 15.51
C GLN A 10 9.98 38.69 14.84
N SER A 11 10.69 38.54 13.71
CA SER A 11 10.61 37.50 12.66
C SER A 11 9.46 37.64 11.64
N GLY A 12 8.82 38.82 11.59
CA GLY A 12 7.97 39.28 10.47
C GLY A 12 8.73 39.86 9.27
N PHE A 13 8.01 40.28 8.23
CA PHE A 13 8.56 40.87 6.97
C PHE A 13 9.05 42.32 7.13
N GLU A 14 8.51 43.07 8.10
CA GLU A 14 9.04 44.39 8.43
C GLU A 14 10.38 44.21 9.15
N ILE A 15 11.47 44.27 8.38
CA ILE A 15 12.80 44.52 8.92
C ILE A 15 12.73 45.90 9.57
N VAL A 16 12.52 45.93 10.89
CA VAL A 16 12.68 47.15 11.69
C VAL A 16 14.09 47.62 11.43
N ALA A 17 14.23 48.73 10.71
CA ALA A 17 15.50 49.30 10.30
C ALA A 17 16.40 49.45 11.53
N GLY A 18 17.43 48.59 11.61
CA GLY A 18 18.39 48.55 12.72
C GLY A 18 18.56 47.20 13.40
N GLY A 19 17.61 46.26 13.28
CA GLY A 19 17.68 44.98 14.01
C GLY A 19 17.62 45.18 15.53
N SER A 20 17.04 44.22 16.27
CA SER A 20 17.03 44.34 17.74
C SER A 20 18.30 43.74 18.33
N ALA A 21 18.95 44.47 19.24
CA ALA A 21 20.05 43.94 20.07
C ALA A 21 19.56 43.10 21.27
N LYS A 22 18.25 42.89 21.40
CA LYS A 22 17.66 42.07 22.47
C LYS A 22 17.74 40.60 22.08
N LEU A 23 18.41 39.80 22.90
CA LEU A 23 18.65 38.36 22.68
C LEU A 23 18.06 37.59 23.88
N SER A 24 17.34 36.50 23.64
CA SER A 24 16.94 35.58 24.71
C SER A 24 18.05 34.57 24.99
N ALA A 25 18.10 34.02 26.21
CA ALA A 25 18.97 32.88 26.51
C ALA A 25 18.71 31.66 25.61
N ARG A 26 17.50 31.55 25.04
CA ARG A 26 17.11 30.47 24.10
C ARG A 26 17.64 30.69 22.69
N ASP A 27 17.99 31.93 22.33
CA ASP A 27 18.55 32.28 21.03
C ASP A 27 20.08 32.14 20.99
N LEU A 28 20.69 31.73 22.11
CA LEU A 28 22.11 31.40 22.15
C LEU A 28 22.40 30.20 21.24
N PRO A 29 23.59 30.13 20.63
CA PRO A 29 23.94 29.04 19.73
C PRO A 29 23.78 27.66 20.39
N GLY A 30 22.85 26.87 19.87
CA GLY A 30 22.59 25.50 20.29
C GLY A 30 22.31 24.63 19.07
N HIS A 31 22.85 23.41 19.05
CA HIS A 31 22.68 22.48 17.91
C HIS A 31 23.00 23.11 16.54
N THR A 32 24.15 23.78 16.43
CA THR A 32 24.62 24.43 15.20
C THR A 32 24.90 23.46 14.04
N ASN A 33 24.97 22.16 14.34
CA ASN A 33 25.25 21.10 13.37
C ASN A 33 24.01 20.25 13.12
N LEU A 34 23.52 20.27 11.87
CA LEU A 34 22.46 19.37 11.43
C LEU A 34 23.03 17.98 11.13
N LYS A 35 22.43 16.96 11.76
CA LYS A 35 22.74 15.55 11.44
C LYS A 35 22.10 15.19 10.11
N ARG A 36 22.87 14.59 9.22
CA ARG A 36 22.36 14.00 7.98
C ARG A 36 22.18 12.50 8.13
N ARG A 37 21.17 11.96 7.45
CA ARG A 37 20.96 10.51 7.33
C ARG A 37 22.18 9.90 6.64
N GLN A 38 22.75 8.87 7.25
CA GLN A 38 23.79 8.05 6.62
C GLN A 38 23.15 6.96 5.77
N ASP A 39 23.96 6.32 4.92
CA ASP A 39 23.52 5.14 4.17
C ASP A 39 23.10 4.03 5.15
N GLY A 40 21.98 3.36 4.86
CA GLY A 40 21.34 2.42 5.77
C GLY A 40 20.42 3.06 6.83
N GLN A 41 20.39 4.39 6.95
CA GLN A 41 19.44 5.14 7.79
C GLN A 41 18.28 5.75 6.99
N TYR A 42 17.94 5.10 5.86
CA TYR A 42 16.96 5.59 4.89
C TYR A 42 17.35 6.96 4.34
N SER A 43 18.58 7.07 3.83
CA SER A 43 19.02 8.23 3.06
C SER A 43 18.13 8.41 1.82
N GLN A 44 18.07 9.61 1.25
CA GLN A 44 17.31 9.82 0.00
C GLN A 44 17.83 8.92 -1.12
N MET A 45 19.16 8.73 -1.20
CA MET A 45 19.79 7.86 -2.19
C MET A 45 19.36 6.40 -2.03
N ASP A 46 19.22 5.94 -0.78
CA ASP A 46 18.72 4.61 -0.48
C ASP A 46 17.27 4.41 -0.92
N MET A 47 16.43 5.44 -0.81
CA MET A 47 15.00 5.34 -1.14
C MET A 47 14.74 5.35 -2.64
N VAL A 48 15.55 6.07 -3.42
CA VAL A 48 15.37 6.19 -4.88
C VAL A 48 15.56 4.85 -5.59
N GLY A 49 16.44 3.98 -5.10
CA GLY A 49 16.72 2.67 -5.70
C GLY A 49 15.84 1.53 -5.22
N ARG A 50 14.90 1.75 -4.30
CA ARG A 50 14.09 0.69 -3.68
C ARG A 50 12.70 0.62 -4.31
N ASP A 51 12.26 -0.60 -4.61
CA ASP A 51 10.85 -0.85 -4.88
C ASP A 51 10.08 -0.98 -3.56
N LEU A 52 9.55 0.16 -3.10
CA LEU A 52 8.82 0.26 -1.84
C LEU A 52 7.52 -0.54 -1.86
N ARG A 53 6.92 -0.75 -3.03
CA ARG A 53 5.65 -1.47 -3.16
C ARG A 53 5.87 -2.96 -2.90
N ALA A 54 6.85 -3.55 -3.59
CA ALA A 54 7.19 -4.95 -3.40
C ALA A 54 7.66 -5.25 -1.96
N GLU A 55 8.47 -4.35 -1.36
CA GLU A 55 8.91 -4.49 0.04
C GLU A 55 7.72 -4.47 1.02
N LEU A 56 6.76 -3.57 0.80
CA LEU A 56 5.56 -3.45 1.62
C LEU A 56 4.71 -4.72 1.53
N GLU A 57 4.39 -5.19 0.32
CA GLU A 57 3.56 -6.39 0.10
C GLU A 57 4.23 -7.64 0.71
N ALA A 58 5.56 -7.79 0.57
CA ALA A 58 6.33 -8.86 1.19
C ALA A 58 6.31 -8.80 2.74
N ARG A 59 6.37 -7.59 3.30
CA ARG A 59 6.30 -7.38 4.75
C ARG A 59 4.90 -7.68 5.29
N GLU A 60 3.86 -7.31 4.56
CA GLU A 60 2.47 -7.54 4.91
C GLU A 60 2.11 -9.03 4.87
N THR A 61 2.49 -9.76 3.81
CA THR A 61 2.28 -11.22 3.74
C THR A 61 3.00 -11.96 4.88
N LYS A 62 4.22 -11.56 5.22
CA LYS A 62 4.96 -12.09 6.38
C LYS A 62 4.31 -11.72 7.72
N ALA A 63 3.78 -10.51 7.85
CA ALA A 63 3.06 -10.09 9.04
C ALA A 63 1.75 -10.86 9.19
N LYS A 64 0.97 -11.00 8.10
CA LYS A 64 -0.29 -11.74 8.04
C LYS A 64 -0.11 -13.22 8.38
N SER A 65 0.91 -13.87 7.83
CA SER A 65 1.23 -15.26 8.20
C SER A 65 1.72 -15.39 9.65
N LYS A 66 2.33 -14.35 10.23
CA LYS A 66 2.70 -14.34 11.65
C LYS A 66 1.50 -14.09 12.57
N THR A 67 0.53 -13.27 12.16
CA THR A 67 -0.70 -13.06 12.91
C THR A 67 -1.61 -14.29 12.83
N VAL A 68 -1.75 -14.92 11.67
CA VAL A 68 -2.55 -16.15 11.50
C VAL A 68 -1.96 -17.32 12.30
N ARG A 69 -0.62 -17.47 12.34
CA ARG A 69 0.03 -18.48 13.19
C ARG A 69 -0.04 -18.17 14.68
N LYS A 70 -0.33 -16.92 15.06
CA LYS A 70 -0.52 -16.51 16.46
C LYS A 70 -2.01 -16.48 16.85
N ALA A 71 -2.92 -16.64 15.89
CA ALA A 71 -4.35 -16.63 16.13
C ALA A 71 -5.14 -17.37 15.02
N PRO A 72 -5.84 -18.43 15.42
CA PRO A 72 -7.30 -18.50 15.27
C PRO A 72 -8.04 -18.00 16.53
N ALA A 73 -7.33 -17.61 17.60
CA ALA A 73 -7.91 -17.29 18.91
C ALA A 73 -7.91 -15.79 19.30
N MET A 74 -7.47 -14.87 18.42
CA MET A 74 -7.45 -13.40 18.72
C MET A 74 -8.20 -12.56 17.67
N LEU A 75 -8.94 -13.19 16.77
CA LEU A 75 -9.96 -12.52 15.95
C LEU A 75 -11.36 -12.62 16.58
N MET A 76 -11.50 -13.42 17.65
CA MET A 76 -12.55 -13.25 18.64
C MET A 76 -11.96 -12.38 19.74
N ASN A 77 -12.28 -11.08 19.74
CA ASN A 77 -12.08 -10.27 20.93
C ASN A 77 -13.15 -10.71 21.96
N ASP A 78 -12.93 -11.85 22.59
CA ASP A 78 -13.61 -12.26 23.83
C ASP A 78 -13.00 -11.54 25.04
N GLU A 79 -12.54 -10.30 24.84
CA GLU A 79 -12.13 -9.46 25.96
C GLU A 79 -13.43 -9.02 26.64
N PRO A 80 -13.65 -9.36 27.93
CA PRO A 80 -14.90 -9.07 28.59
C PRO A 80 -15.14 -7.57 28.52
N ASN A 81 -16.23 -7.17 27.85
CA ASN A 81 -16.62 -5.78 27.75
C ASN A 81 -16.59 -5.18 29.17
N PRO A 82 -15.74 -4.16 29.46
CA PRO A 82 -15.64 -3.60 30.80
C PRO A 82 -16.93 -2.91 31.26
N PHE A 83 -17.92 -2.77 30.38
CA PHE A 83 -19.25 -2.21 30.64
C PHE A 83 -20.36 -3.14 30.11
N PRO A 84 -20.62 -4.29 30.76
CA PRO A 84 -21.63 -5.25 30.31
C PRO A 84 -23.07 -4.74 30.44
N GLU A 85 -23.31 -3.69 31.23
CA GLU A 85 -24.63 -3.07 31.43
C GLU A 85 -25.06 -2.16 30.25
N ASP A 86 -24.14 -1.81 29.35
CA ASP A 86 -24.38 -0.94 28.18
C ASP A 86 -24.56 -1.76 26.88
N ALA A 87 -24.50 -3.09 26.99
CA ALA A 87 -24.76 -4.01 25.90
C ALA A 87 -26.25 -4.38 25.93
N ASP A 88 -27.06 -3.58 25.24
CA ASP A 88 -28.47 -3.92 25.01
C ASP A 88 -28.58 -5.29 24.32
N ASP A 89 -29.39 -6.13 24.93
CA ASP A 89 -29.75 -7.52 24.65
C ASP A 89 -30.19 -7.77 23.19
N ASP A 90 -29.40 -8.51 22.40
CA ASP A 90 -29.87 -9.16 21.16
C ASP A 90 -29.82 -10.69 21.34
N PRO A 91 -30.97 -11.34 21.60
CA PRO A 91 -31.02 -12.78 21.77
C PRO A 91 -30.89 -13.51 20.43
N GLU A 92 -29.78 -14.24 20.31
CA GLU A 92 -29.58 -15.45 19.50
C GLU A 92 -29.95 -15.37 18.00
N VAL A 93 -28.94 -15.14 17.16
CA VAL A 93 -28.93 -15.71 15.80
C VAL A 93 -27.94 -16.88 15.74
N SER A 94 -28.52 -18.08 15.83
CA SER A 94 -27.95 -19.39 15.53
C SER A 94 -26.85 -19.36 14.46
N SER A 95 -25.60 -19.62 14.86
CA SER A 95 -24.55 -20.08 13.93
C SER A 95 -24.81 -21.55 13.62
N ASN A 96 -25.49 -21.79 12.50
CA ASN A 96 -25.48 -23.09 11.85
C ASN A 96 -24.69 -22.90 10.55
N SER A 97 -23.36 -22.92 10.65
CA SER A 97 -22.47 -22.97 9.49
C SER A 97 -22.11 -24.44 9.27
N ASP A 98 -22.92 -25.08 8.44
CA ASP A 98 -22.64 -26.40 7.87
C ASP A 98 -21.45 -26.29 6.89
N ASP A 99 -20.77 -27.41 6.75
CA ASP A 99 -19.47 -27.67 6.10
C ASP A 99 -19.62 -27.96 4.59
N ASP A 100 -18.50 -27.87 3.84
CA ASP A 100 -18.26 -28.32 2.44
C ASP A 100 -19.02 -27.64 1.25
N ASP A 101 -18.34 -26.77 0.46
CA ASP A 101 -18.60 -26.52 -0.99
C ASP A 101 -17.60 -25.52 -1.66
N GLU A 102 -16.27 -25.64 -1.47
CA GLU A 102 -15.25 -24.75 -2.13
C GLU A 102 -14.60 -25.33 -3.42
N ASP A 103 -14.87 -26.59 -3.79
CA ASP A 103 -14.21 -27.26 -4.93
C ASP A 103 -14.78 -26.85 -6.32
N ASP A 104 -16.04 -26.41 -6.39
CA ASP A 104 -16.72 -26.14 -7.67
C ASP A 104 -16.24 -24.86 -8.37
N GLU A 105 -15.80 -23.84 -7.61
CA GLU A 105 -15.33 -22.57 -8.17
C GLU A 105 -13.94 -22.71 -8.82
N GLU A 106 -13.05 -23.53 -8.24
CA GLU A 106 -11.71 -23.75 -8.78
C GLU A 106 -11.76 -24.54 -10.11
N GLU A 107 -12.68 -25.50 -10.24
CA GLU A 107 -12.89 -26.24 -11.48
C GLU A 107 -13.44 -25.37 -12.61
N ALA A 108 -14.36 -24.45 -12.30
CA ALA A 108 -14.90 -23.51 -13.27
C ALA A 108 -13.78 -22.63 -13.87
N LEU A 109 -12.87 -22.14 -13.03
CA LEU A 109 -11.76 -21.29 -13.44
C LEU A 109 -10.75 -22.02 -14.35
N LYS A 110 -10.45 -23.30 -14.06
CA LYS A 110 -9.55 -24.13 -14.91
C LYS A 110 -10.14 -24.38 -16.30
N ARG A 111 -11.47 -24.56 -16.40
CA ARG A 111 -12.16 -24.74 -17.70
C ARG A 111 -12.14 -23.45 -18.53
N GLU A 112 -12.32 -22.29 -17.90
CA GLU A 112 -12.25 -21.00 -18.60
C GLU A 112 -10.83 -20.73 -19.13
N LEU A 113 -9.79 -20.99 -18.33
CA LEU A 113 -8.40 -20.84 -18.76
C LEU A 113 -8.04 -21.77 -19.94
N ALA A 114 -8.54 -23.01 -19.93
CA ALA A 114 -8.34 -23.93 -21.05
C ALA A 114 -9.00 -23.41 -22.34
N LYS A 115 -10.19 -22.82 -22.24
CA LYS A 115 -10.92 -22.22 -23.36
C LYS A 115 -10.17 -21.00 -23.94
N ILE A 116 -9.69 -20.09 -23.08
CA ILE A 116 -8.91 -18.91 -23.50
C ILE A 116 -7.60 -19.32 -24.17
N LYS A 117 -6.93 -20.35 -23.64
CA LYS A 117 -5.67 -20.85 -24.20
C LYS A 117 -5.86 -21.45 -25.60
N ALA A 118 -6.92 -22.24 -25.79
CA ALA A 118 -7.25 -22.83 -27.08
C ALA A 118 -7.60 -21.75 -28.12
N GLU A 119 -8.38 -20.73 -27.74
CA GLU A 119 -8.75 -19.62 -28.65
C GLU A 119 -7.52 -18.82 -29.09
N ARG A 120 -6.59 -18.53 -28.17
CA ARG A 120 -5.33 -17.82 -28.51
C ARG A 120 -4.42 -18.63 -29.42
N GLU A 121 -4.31 -19.93 -29.21
CA GLU A 121 -3.49 -20.80 -30.05
C GLU A 121 -4.04 -20.87 -31.48
N GLU A 122 -5.36 -20.91 -31.64
CA GLU A 122 -6.01 -20.85 -32.95
C GLU A 122 -5.82 -19.49 -33.64
N GLN A 123 -5.95 -18.39 -32.89
CA GLN A 123 -5.70 -17.04 -33.41
C GLN A 123 -4.26 -16.89 -33.90
N LEU A 124 -3.27 -17.35 -33.13
CA LEU A 124 -1.86 -17.32 -33.51
C LEU A 124 -1.60 -18.18 -34.75
N ARG A 125 -2.19 -19.38 -34.84
CA ARG A 125 -2.05 -20.24 -36.02
C ARG A 125 -2.61 -19.58 -37.28
N LYS A 126 -3.76 -18.91 -37.16
CA LYS A 126 -4.40 -18.19 -38.27
C LYS A 126 -3.63 -16.93 -38.67
N GLU A 127 -3.06 -16.21 -37.70
CA GLU A 127 -2.21 -15.04 -37.96
C GLU A 127 -0.90 -15.44 -38.63
N GLU A 128 -0.29 -16.55 -38.21
CA GLU A 128 0.93 -17.07 -38.83
C GLU A 128 0.68 -17.55 -40.27
N GLU A 129 -0.43 -18.24 -40.52
CA GLU A 129 -0.84 -18.63 -41.88
C GLU A 129 -1.12 -17.40 -42.76
N ALA A 130 -1.76 -16.36 -42.21
CA ALA A 130 -1.98 -15.10 -42.93
C ALA A 130 -0.66 -14.40 -43.26
N ARG A 131 0.29 -14.36 -42.32
CA ARG A 131 1.62 -13.78 -42.52
C ARG A 131 2.41 -14.55 -43.59
N GLN A 132 2.39 -15.89 -43.54
CA GLN A 132 3.04 -16.72 -44.55
C GLN A 132 2.41 -16.54 -45.93
N ALA A 133 1.09 -16.46 -46.03
CA ALA A 133 0.40 -16.20 -47.29
C ALA A 133 0.68 -14.79 -47.85
N GLU A 134 0.87 -13.80 -46.98
CA GLU A 134 1.29 -12.45 -47.37
C GLU A 134 2.74 -12.44 -47.87
N GLU A 135 3.65 -13.13 -47.18
CA GLU A 135 5.05 -13.29 -47.58
C GLU A 135 5.16 -14.03 -48.93
N GLU A 136 4.40 -15.11 -49.14
CA GLU A 136 4.37 -15.82 -50.43
C GLU A 136 3.80 -14.96 -51.56
N LYS A 137 2.75 -14.16 -51.29
CA LYS A 137 2.21 -13.21 -52.27
C LYS A 137 3.20 -12.09 -52.59
N ALA A 138 3.93 -11.60 -51.59
CA ALA A 138 4.96 -10.59 -51.77
C ALA A 138 6.13 -11.15 -52.60
N ASN A 139 6.55 -12.39 -52.32
CA ASN A 139 7.65 -13.06 -53.03
C ASN A 139 7.25 -13.45 -54.47
N ARG A 140 5.98 -13.80 -54.72
CA ARG A 140 5.45 -14.08 -56.08
C ARG A 140 5.30 -12.82 -56.95
N LYS A 141 5.31 -11.63 -56.35
CA LYS A 141 5.12 -10.33 -57.05
C LYS A 141 6.45 -9.63 -57.41
N LEU A 142 7.58 -10.22 -57.02
CA LEU A 142 8.94 -9.90 -57.48
C LEU A 142 9.33 -10.80 -58.65
#